data_AF-Q4UH65-F1
#
_entry.id   AF-Q4UH65-F1
#
_cell.length_a   1.000
_cell.length_b   1.000
_cell.length_c   1.000
_cell.angle_alpha   90.00
_cell.angle_beta   90.00
_cell.angle_gamma   90.00
#
_symmetry.space_group_name_H-M   'P 1'
#
loop_
_entity.id
_entity.type
_entity.pdbx_description
1 polymer ?
#
loop_
_entity_poly.entity_id
_entity_poly.type
_entity_poly.pdbx_seq_one_letter_code
_entity_poly.pdbx_strand_id
1 'polypeptide(L)'
;MVEKACSFVESSFHIIKGAACTAFSIPTARSTKSVKRLANYNGIMTLSKLNNIPSDGDYNLFKKLIEDKIAENARFRVINVDRSMAESLYGESIYDDFVVPATVKTLRLVVLDEWNINANIHNVLYSTGLIREICINKFKYKPETNTLDIHFNVIPASEELLCKEEDINKVEDCPLKENVLPPGEVEYNSAQYLNIIDSSKTDVVDYNKLTFQFGCSLITNHILNRVKALVGNVHPFLRRKMFFCHRDFDQLLDNYEKGNKFFIYTGRGPSSEALHLGHLIPFIFTCWLQKSFNVPVVIMLSDDEKFVFREELELENVRNLALENAKDIIAVGFDPELTFIFRNTDYIQHLYKTTLKLQKKTTFNQLRGSFGFDYSTNVGMISYPLLEGAASFSESFPNLFNNKEDIMCLVPQGIDQDPFFRLTRSLAPKLGLKKPALIHSKFIPSLLGVNQKMSSSIEGSAIFVTDDAETIKRKIHKYAFSGGRDTAKEHMELGPNLDVDVSYQYLNFLVESDEELEEITQKYKSGQMLTNELKNKLVDILVPIVENHQRLRSQVDDEMLRKFMDPNRESFRQFFK
;
A
#
# COMPACT_ATOMS: atom_id res chain seq x y z
N MET A 1 0.58 2.59 -48.36
CA MET A 1 -0.38 1.65 -47.74
C MET A 1 -0.35 1.90 -46.26
N VAL A 2 -1.49 2.25 -45.65
CA VAL A 2 -1.61 2.25 -44.18
C VAL A 2 -1.65 0.78 -43.78
N GLU A 3 -0.58 0.27 -43.17
CA GLU A 3 -0.57 -1.08 -42.63
C GLU A 3 -1.68 -1.21 -41.58
N LYS A 4 -2.34 -2.37 -41.58
CA LYS A 4 -3.35 -2.76 -40.58
C LYS A 4 -2.73 -2.61 -39.19
N ALA A 5 -3.47 -2.05 -38.23
CA ALA A 5 -2.94 -1.82 -36.88
C ALA A 5 -2.39 -3.13 -36.27
N CYS A 6 -1.11 -3.13 -35.95
CA CYS A 6 -0.39 -4.26 -35.36
C CYS A 6 -0.46 -4.17 -33.84
N SER A 7 -0.90 -5.24 -33.17
CA SER A 7 -1.12 -5.27 -31.72
C SER A 7 0.12 -4.85 -30.91
N PHE A 8 1.31 -5.25 -31.35
CA PHE A 8 2.58 -4.85 -30.75
C PHE A 8 2.78 -3.33 -30.76
N VAL A 9 2.54 -2.68 -31.91
CA VAL A 9 2.68 -1.23 -32.05
C VAL A 9 1.61 -0.49 -31.24
N GLU A 10 0.38 -1.02 -31.20
CA GLU A 10 -0.70 -0.46 -30.38
C GLU A 10 -0.40 -0.52 -28.89
N SER A 11 0.02 -1.68 -28.38
CA SER A 11 0.46 -1.83 -27.00
C SER A 11 1.63 -0.90 -26.67
N SER A 12 2.59 -0.73 -27.59
CA SER A 12 3.70 0.19 -27.40
C SER A 12 3.26 1.65 -27.27
N PHE A 13 2.21 2.10 -27.98
CA PHE A 13 1.71 3.47 -27.80
C PHE A 13 1.22 3.71 -26.37
N HIS A 14 0.54 2.75 -25.74
CA HIS A 14 0.08 2.89 -24.34
C HIS A 14 1.25 2.91 -23.34
N ILE A 15 2.27 2.09 -23.56
CA ILE A 15 3.50 2.09 -22.73
C ILE A 15 4.22 3.43 -22.86
N ILE A 16 4.45 3.89 -24.10
CA ILE A 16 5.10 5.16 -24.42
C ILE A 16 4.32 6.35 -23.84
N LYS A 17 2.99 6.35 -23.94
CA LYS A 17 2.16 7.45 -23.43
C LYS A 17 2.31 7.62 -21.92
N GLY A 18 2.19 6.55 -21.13
CA GLY A 18 2.35 6.63 -19.68
C GLY A 18 3.78 7.00 -19.26
N ALA A 19 4.81 6.50 -19.98
CA ALA A 19 6.19 6.91 -19.77
C ALA A 19 6.38 8.41 -20.04
N ALA A 20 5.79 8.94 -21.11
CA ALA A 20 5.85 10.35 -21.46
C ALA A 20 5.15 11.24 -20.44
N CYS A 21 3.93 10.89 -20.01
CA CYS A 21 3.19 11.63 -18.99
C CYS A 21 4.01 11.73 -17.69
N THR A 22 4.69 10.64 -17.32
CA THR A 22 5.53 10.59 -16.11
C THR A 22 6.85 11.35 -16.27
N ALA A 23 7.61 11.09 -17.34
CA ALA A 23 8.95 11.65 -17.52
C ALA A 23 8.92 13.14 -17.89
N PHE A 24 7.97 13.55 -18.74
CA PHE A 24 7.87 14.93 -19.22
C PHE A 24 6.89 15.77 -18.39
N SER A 25 6.26 15.17 -17.37
CA SER A 25 5.29 15.84 -16.49
C SER A 25 4.16 16.53 -17.27
N ILE A 26 3.59 15.82 -18.24
CA ILE A 26 2.44 16.24 -19.04
C ILE A 26 1.20 15.43 -18.63
N PRO A 27 -0.02 15.98 -18.75
CA PRO A 27 -1.23 15.26 -18.39
C PRO A 27 -1.55 14.11 -19.36
N THR A 28 -2.26 13.10 -18.93
CA THR A 28 -2.74 11.97 -19.75
C THR A 28 -3.84 12.43 -20.69
N ALA A 29 -4.64 13.39 -20.22
CA ALA A 29 -5.70 14.03 -20.98
C ALA A 29 -5.14 14.87 -22.15
N ARG A 30 -5.47 14.47 -23.38
CA ARG A 30 -5.14 15.20 -24.62
C ARG A 30 -3.64 15.50 -24.79
N SER A 31 -2.75 14.64 -24.28
CA SER A 31 -1.30 14.77 -24.50
C SER A 31 -0.82 14.19 -25.81
N THR A 32 -1.57 13.29 -26.43
CA THR A 32 -1.20 12.71 -27.72
C THR A 32 -1.94 13.41 -28.84
N LYS A 33 -1.21 14.13 -29.68
CA LYS A 33 -1.75 14.86 -30.83
C LYS A 33 -2.04 13.94 -32.01
N SER A 34 -1.14 13.00 -32.28
CA SER A 34 -1.33 12.02 -33.35
C SER A 34 -0.44 10.79 -33.15
N VAL A 35 -0.89 9.66 -33.70
CA VAL A 35 -0.09 8.44 -33.82
C VAL A 35 0.01 8.03 -35.29
N LYS A 36 1.18 7.53 -35.70
CA LYS A 36 1.42 6.97 -37.04
C LYS A 36 1.96 5.56 -36.95
N ARG A 37 1.33 4.65 -37.68
CA ARG A 37 1.74 3.25 -37.85
C ARG A 37 2.56 3.13 -39.12
N LEU A 38 3.77 2.63 -39.01
CA LEU A 38 4.70 2.47 -40.12
C LEU A 38 5.05 0.99 -40.28
N ALA A 39 5.54 0.62 -41.46
CA ALA A 39 5.95 -0.75 -41.77
C ALA A 39 7.02 -1.27 -40.81
N ASN A 40 7.08 -2.60 -40.66
CA ASN A 40 8.11 -3.30 -39.87
C ASN A 40 8.10 -2.89 -38.38
N TYR A 41 6.92 -2.85 -37.75
CA TYR A 41 6.76 -2.54 -36.32
C TYR A 41 7.30 -1.16 -35.92
N ASN A 42 7.28 -0.19 -36.84
CA ASN A 42 7.70 1.17 -36.56
C ASN A 42 6.49 2.05 -36.21
N GLY A 43 6.69 3.00 -35.31
CA GLY A 43 5.66 3.94 -34.90
C GLY A 43 6.19 5.34 -34.67
N ILE A 44 5.29 6.32 -34.77
CA ILE A 44 5.55 7.69 -34.35
C ILE A 44 4.41 8.14 -33.44
N MET A 45 4.73 8.58 -32.22
CA MET A 45 3.79 9.29 -31.35
C MET A 45 4.17 10.77 -31.31
N THR A 46 3.22 11.66 -31.61
CA THR A 46 3.40 13.10 -31.46
C THR A 46 2.71 13.56 -30.19
N LEU A 47 3.49 14.03 -29.22
CA LEU A 47 3.02 14.59 -27.97
C LEU A 47 2.80 16.11 -28.08
N SER A 48 1.88 16.61 -27.27
CA SER A 48 1.58 18.04 -27.06
C SER A 48 1.64 18.38 -25.57
N LYS A 49 1.29 19.62 -25.19
CA LYS A 49 1.21 20.10 -23.80
C LYS A 49 2.52 20.01 -23.02
N LEU A 50 3.66 20.11 -23.70
CA LEU A 50 4.95 20.20 -23.04
C LEU A 50 5.08 21.57 -22.38
N ASN A 51 5.36 21.58 -21.08
CA ASN A 51 5.61 22.84 -20.36
C ASN A 51 6.97 23.43 -20.76
N ASN A 52 7.97 22.57 -20.96
CA ASN A 52 9.32 22.91 -21.37
C ASN A 52 9.86 21.85 -22.33
N ILE A 53 10.95 22.18 -23.03
CA ILE A 53 11.71 21.20 -23.82
C ILE A 53 12.26 20.14 -22.87
N PRO A 54 12.01 18.83 -23.09
CA PRO A 54 12.57 17.80 -22.24
C PRO A 54 14.10 17.81 -22.26
N SER A 55 14.70 17.67 -21.08
CA SER A 55 16.14 17.56 -20.91
C SER A 55 16.66 16.16 -21.27
N ASP A 56 17.97 16.00 -21.42
CA ASP A 56 18.59 14.67 -21.58
C ASP A 56 18.27 13.73 -20.41
N GLY A 57 18.14 14.27 -19.20
CA GLY A 57 17.70 13.53 -18.03
C GLY A 57 16.27 13.02 -18.17
N ASP A 58 15.36 13.84 -18.70
CA ASP A 58 13.96 13.44 -18.93
C ASP A 58 13.87 12.38 -20.04
N TYR A 59 14.67 12.49 -21.11
CA TYR A 59 14.74 11.45 -22.15
C TYR A 59 15.30 10.13 -21.63
N ASN A 60 16.30 10.17 -20.75
CA ASN A 60 16.86 8.97 -20.13
C ASN A 60 15.83 8.31 -19.19
N LEU A 61 15.15 9.11 -18.35
CA LEU A 61 14.06 8.62 -17.51
C LEU A 61 12.94 8.01 -18.37
N PHE A 62 12.54 8.68 -19.45
CA PHE A 62 11.51 8.18 -20.37
C PHE A 62 11.86 6.80 -20.94
N LYS A 63 13.09 6.61 -21.45
CA LYS A 63 13.54 5.30 -21.96
C LYS A 63 13.54 4.25 -20.85
N LYS A 64 14.06 4.62 -19.67
CA LYS A 64 14.13 3.72 -18.51
C LYS A 64 12.73 3.27 -18.06
N LEU A 65 11.77 4.18 -18.02
CA LEU A 65 10.38 3.88 -17.69
C LEU A 65 9.73 2.90 -18.68
N ILE A 66 10.07 2.97 -19.96
CA ILE A 66 9.60 2.01 -20.97
C ILE A 66 10.18 0.62 -20.69
N GLU A 67 11.50 0.53 -20.48
CA GLU A 67 12.17 -0.73 -20.15
C GLU A 67 11.60 -1.35 -18.87
N ASP A 68 11.45 -0.54 -17.82
CA ASP A 68 10.93 -0.99 -16.53
C ASP A 68 9.47 -1.47 -16.67
N LYS A 69 8.63 -0.79 -17.46
CA LYS A 69 7.23 -1.20 -17.67
C LYS A 69 7.10 -2.46 -18.51
N ILE A 70 8.04 -2.73 -19.43
CA ILE A 70 8.11 -4.01 -20.15
C ILE A 70 8.55 -5.12 -19.18
N ALA A 71 9.60 -4.87 -18.39
CA ALA A 71 10.13 -5.81 -17.41
C ALA A 71 9.12 -6.16 -16.29
N GLU A 72 8.24 -5.22 -15.94
CA GLU A 72 7.11 -5.42 -15.01
C GLU A 72 6.13 -6.49 -15.51
N ASN A 73 6.08 -6.78 -16.82
CA ASN A 73 5.09 -7.66 -17.45
C ASN A 73 3.64 -7.28 -17.06
N ALA A 74 3.39 -5.97 -16.96
CA ALA A 74 2.11 -5.41 -16.56
C ALA A 74 0.97 -5.85 -17.49
N ARG A 75 -0.17 -6.22 -16.91
CA ARG A 75 -1.34 -6.66 -17.68
C ARG A 75 -2.10 -5.47 -18.25
N PHE A 76 -2.49 -5.59 -19.51
CA PHE A 76 -3.51 -4.71 -20.09
C PHE A 76 -4.89 -5.19 -19.67
N ARG A 77 -5.81 -4.25 -19.47
CA ARG A 77 -7.26 -4.51 -19.40
C ARG A 77 -7.96 -3.75 -20.51
N VAL A 78 -8.93 -4.38 -21.16
CA VAL A 78 -9.76 -3.73 -22.19
C VAL A 78 -11.20 -3.79 -21.72
N ILE A 79 -11.81 -2.61 -21.54
CA ILE A 79 -13.19 -2.50 -21.07
C ILE A 79 -14.04 -1.76 -22.09
N ASN A 80 -15.23 -2.28 -22.35
CA ASN A 80 -16.26 -1.63 -23.14
C ASN A 80 -17.28 -1.02 -22.18
N VAL A 81 -17.46 0.30 -22.26
CA VAL A 81 -18.27 1.06 -21.29
C VAL A 81 -19.07 2.13 -22.00
N ASP A 82 -20.26 2.44 -21.48
CA ASP A 82 -21.05 3.57 -21.98
C ASP A 82 -20.25 4.88 -21.88
N ARG A 83 -20.28 5.69 -22.94
CA ARG A 83 -19.52 6.94 -23.06
C ARG A 83 -19.85 7.92 -21.95
N SER A 84 -21.13 8.08 -21.61
CA SER A 84 -21.54 9.04 -20.57
C SER A 84 -21.01 8.62 -19.19
N MET A 85 -21.01 7.31 -18.93
CA MET A 85 -20.43 6.73 -17.72
C MET A 85 -18.91 6.94 -17.66
N ALA A 86 -18.21 6.65 -18.75
CA ALA A 86 -16.77 6.83 -18.84
C ALA A 86 -16.35 8.31 -18.70
N GLU A 87 -17.05 9.22 -19.37
CA GLU A 87 -16.80 10.66 -19.27
C GLU A 87 -17.08 11.17 -17.85
N SER A 88 -18.11 10.65 -17.16
CA SER A 88 -18.38 10.98 -15.76
C SER A 88 -17.26 10.51 -14.82
N LEU A 89 -16.63 9.37 -15.08
CA LEU A 89 -15.61 8.80 -14.20
C LEU A 89 -14.21 9.35 -14.48
N TYR A 90 -13.85 9.45 -15.75
CA TYR A 90 -12.48 9.74 -16.15
C TYR A 90 -12.30 11.15 -16.71
N GLY A 91 -13.39 11.80 -17.12
CA GLY A 91 -13.36 13.09 -17.82
C GLY A 91 -12.51 13.00 -19.09
N GLU A 92 -11.69 14.03 -19.32
CA GLU A 92 -10.85 14.13 -20.52
C GLU A 92 -9.64 13.16 -20.54
N SER A 93 -9.35 12.47 -19.43
CA SER A 93 -8.15 11.63 -19.32
C SER A 93 -8.16 10.41 -20.25
N ILE A 94 -9.34 9.94 -20.68
CA ILE A 94 -9.48 8.84 -21.63
C ILE A 94 -9.22 9.25 -23.08
N TYR A 95 -9.14 10.56 -23.36
CA TYR A 95 -9.06 11.07 -24.72
C TYR A 95 -7.67 11.58 -25.09
N ASP A 96 -7.32 11.35 -26.36
CA ASP A 96 -6.24 12.02 -27.06
C ASP A 96 -6.74 13.28 -27.75
N ASP A 97 -5.86 14.08 -28.36
CA ASP A 97 -6.24 15.35 -29.00
C ASP A 97 -7.14 15.15 -30.24
N PHE A 98 -7.16 13.94 -30.81
CA PHE A 98 -8.09 13.58 -31.87
C PHE A 98 -9.50 13.26 -31.32
N VAL A 99 -10.53 13.72 -32.04
CA VAL A 99 -11.92 13.70 -31.57
C VAL A 99 -12.56 12.33 -31.79
N VAL A 100 -13.13 11.77 -30.72
CA VAL A 100 -14.06 10.63 -30.82
C VAL A 100 -15.44 11.14 -31.27
N PRO A 101 -15.98 10.68 -32.41
CA PRO A 101 -17.25 11.17 -32.95
C PRO A 101 -18.39 11.08 -31.93
N ALA A 102 -19.26 12.09 -31.87
CA ALA A 102 -20.39 12.13 -30.94
C ALA A 102 -21.39 10.97 -31.12
N THR A 103 -21.36 10.30 -32.28
CA THR A 103 -22.18 9.12 -32.58
C THR A 103 -21.74 7.87 -31.82
N VAL A 104 -20.52 7.82 -31.30
CA VAL A 104 -20.00 6.69 -30.51
C VAL A 104 -20.60 6.75 -29.10
N LYS A 105 -21.42 5.75 -28.77
CA LYS A 105 -22.08 5.61 -27.45
C LYS A 105 -21.35 4.67 -26.49
N THR A 106 -20.58 3.73 -27.01
CA THR A 106 -19.77 2.80 -26.22
C THR A 106 -18.31 3.05 -26.53
N LEU A 107 -17.51 3.33 -25.50
CA LEU A 107 -16.07 3.49 -25.61
C LEU A 107 -15.37 2.17 -25.28
N ARG A 108 -14.41 1.83 -26.11
CA ARG A 108 -13.42 0.78 -25.83
C ARG A 108 -12.20 1.44 -25.19
N LEU A 109 -12.03 1.22 -23.88
CA LEU A 109 -10.93 1.79 -23.10
C LEU A 109 -9.85 0.73 -22.88
N VAL A 110 -8.63 1.05 -23.28
CA VAL A 110 -7.44 0.29 -22.92
C VAL A 110 -6.86 0.89 -21.64
N VAL A 111 -6.72 0.05 -20.62
CA VAL A 111 -6.22 0.38 -19.30
C VAL A 111 -4.91 -0.35 -19.05
N LEU A 112 -3.92 0.39 -18.60
CA LEU A 112 -2.70 -0.13 -18.00
C LEU A 112 -2.57 0.53 -16.61
N ASP A 113 -2.71 -0.28 -15.57
CA ASP A 113 -2.86 0.21 -14.19
C ASP A 113 -1.67 1.05 -13.74
N GLU A 114 -1.97 2.11 -12.97
CA GLU A 114 -1.07 3.17 -12.51
C GLU A 114 -0.21 3.76 -13.65
N TRP A 115 -0.71 3.75 -14.89
CA TRP A 115 0.10 4.10 -16.07
C TRP A 115 -0.64 4.88 -17.14
N ASN A 116 -1.72 4.34 -17.71
CA ASN A 116 -2.45 4.99 -18.79
C ASN A 116 -3.86 4.40 -18.97
N ILE A 117 -4.84 5.27 -19.18
CA ILE A 117 -6.15 4.92 -19.75
C ILE A 117 -6.39 5.68 -21.04
N ASN A 118 -6.92 5.02 -22.07
CA ASN A 118 -7.19 5.67 -23.34
C ASN A 118 -8.26 4.96 -24.17
N ALA A 119 -9.11 5.72 -24.84
CA ALA A 119 -10.07 5.21 -25.81
C ALA A 119 -9.33 4.77 -27.09
N ASN A 120 -9.25 3.45 -27.31
CA ASN A 120 -8.55 2.87 -28.45
C ASN A 120 -9.38 1.73 -29.07
N ILE A 121 -9.60 1.81 -30.38
CA ILE A 121 -10.38 0.85 -31.18
C ILE A 121 -9.57 -0.37 -31.61
N HIS A 122 -8.25 -0.38 -31.40
CA HIS A 122 -7.35 -1.43 -31.87
C HIS A 122 -7.00 -2.43 -30.76
N ASN A 123 -6.77 -3.67 -31.16
CA ASN A 123 -6.38 -4.73 -30.25
C ASN A 123 -4.99 -4.46 -29.65
N VAL A 124 -4.86 -4.82 -28.39
CA VAL A 124 -3.61 -4.75 -27.63
C VAL A 124 -3.24 -6.14 -27.12
N LEU A 125 -1.95 -6.35 -26.88
CA LEU A 125 -1.41 -7.54 -26.25
C LEU A 125 -1.97 -7.73 -24.83
N TYR A 126 -1.92 -8.96 -24.33
CA TYR A 126 -2.35 -9.33 -23.00
C TYR A 126 -1.52 -8.67 -21.88
N SER A 127 -0.20 -8.57 -22.08
CA SER A 127 0.72 -7.93 -21.14
C SER A 127 1.88 -7.24 -21.84
N THR A 128 2.54 -6.32 -21.14
CA THR A 128 3.70 -5.58 -21.67
C THR A 128 4.91 -6.47 -21.91
N GLY A 129 5.05 -7.60 -21.21
CA GLY A 129 6.16 -8.54 -21.35
C GLY A 129 6.13 -9.37 -22.64
N LEU A 130 5.05 -9.27 -23.42
CA LEU A 130 4.98 -9.82 -24.79
C LEU A 130 5.69 -8.91 -25.82
N ILE A 131 6.20 -7.76 -25.39
CA ILE A 131 7.11 -6.94 -26.18
C ILE A 131 8.51 -7.19 -25.64
N ARG A 132 9.46 -7.58 -26.51
CA ARG A 132 10.85 -7.79 -26.09
C ARG A 132 11.55 -6.47 -25.81
N GLU A 133 11.33 -5.49 -26.68
CA GLU A 133 11.97 -4.18 -26.59
C GLU A 133 11.17 -3.12 -27.37
N ILE A 134 11.21 -1.88 -26.89
CA ILE A 134 10.78 -0.70 -27.64
C ILE A 134 11.99 0.22 -27.79
N CYS A 135 12.60 0.22 -28.97
CA CYS A 135 13.77 1.04 -29.27
C CYS A 135 13.32 2.45 -29.66
N ILE A 136 13.76 3.47 -28.92
CA ILE A 136 13.49 4.87 -29.27
C ILE A 136 14.56 5.36 -30.25
N ASN A 137 14.16 5.48 -31.51
CA ASN A 137 15.05 5.80 -32.63
C ASN A 137 15.41 7.29 -32.66
N LYS A 138 14.43 8.17 -32.40
CA LYS A 138 14.61 9.62 -32.55
C LYS A 138 13.55 10.41 -31.78
N PHE A 139 14.00 11.49 -31.14
CA PHE A 139 13.15 12.57 -30.66
C PHE A 139 13.24 13.76 -31.62
N LYS A 140 12.11 14.36 -31.98
CA LYS A 140 12.07 15.59 -32.79
C LYS A 140 11.11 16.59 -32.17
N TYR A 141 11.66 17.52 -31.40
CA TYR A 141 10.91 18.65 -30.86
C TYR A 141 10.66 19.71 -31.94
N LYS A 142 9.45 20.27 -31.97
CA LYS A 142 8.98 21.29 -32.91
C LYS A 142 8.53 22.53 -32.13
N PRO A 143 9.41 23.55 -31.99
CA PRO A 143 9.12 24.77 -31.24
C PRO A 143 7.85 25.49 -31.71
N GLU A 144 7.62 25.53 -33.02
CA GLU A 144 6.50 26.23 -33.66
C GLU A 144 5.12 25.72 -33.23
N THR A 145 5.01 24.43 -32.89
CA THR A 145 3.75 23.84 -32.42
C THR A 145 3.82 23.35 -30.97
N ASN A 146 4.96 23.54 -30.31
CA ASN A 146 5.26 22.97 -28.99
C ASN A 146 4.91 21.46 -28.91
N THR A 147 5.39 20.68 -29.89
CA THR A 147 5.16 19.23 -29.95
C THR A 147 6.46 18.44 -30.02
N LEU A 148 6.40 17.18 -29.60
CA LEU A 148 7.52 16.24 -29.66
C LEU A 148 7.11 15.00 -30.44
N ASP A 149 7.76 14.72 -31.56
CA ASP A 149 7.64 13.44 -32.22
C ASP A 149 8.62 12.43 -31.60
N ILE A 150 8.10 11.28 -31.20
CA ILE A 150 8.85 10.13 -30.69
C ILE A 150 8.77 9.03 -31.74
N HIS A 151 9.90 8.78 -32.41
CA HIS A 151 10.03 7.68 -33.35
C HIS A 151 10.53 6.44 -32.61
N PHE A 152 9.86 5.32 -32.82
CA PHE A 152 10.23 4.07 -32.17
C PHE A 152 10.10 2.87 -33.11
N ASN A 153 10.81 1.81 -32.78
CA ASN A 153 10.68 0.48 -33.35
C ASN A 153 10.34 -0.51 -32.22
N VAL A 154 9.46 -1.46 -32.51
CA VAL A 154 9.07 -2.50 -31.55
C VAL A 154 9.71 -3.81 -31.98
N ILE A 155 10.36 -4.48 -31.03
CA ILE A 155 10.82 -5.84 -31.21
C ILE A 155 9.83 -6.78 -30.52
N PRO A 156 9.03 -7.55 -31.29
CA PRO A 156 8.03 -8.45 -30.72
C PRO A 156 8.70 -9.64 -29.99
N ALA A 157 8.01 -10.18 -28.98
CA ALA A 157 8.33 -11.52 -28.47
C ALA A 157 7.86 -12.61 -29.46
N SER A 158 8.15 -13.87 -29.16
CA SER A 158 7.77 -15.02 -30.01
C SER A 158 6.26 -15.29 -30.04
N GLU A 159 5.52 -14.82 -29.04
CA GLU A 159 4.09 -15.08 -28.89
C GLU A 159 3.27 -13.78 -29.03
N GLU A 160 2.15 -13.88 -29.73
CA GLU A 160 1.15 -12.82 -29.83
C GLU A 160 -0.14 -13.25 -29.13
N LEU A 161 -0.28 -12.88 -27.86
CA LEU A 161 -1.49 -13.11 -27.06
C LEU A 161 -2.22 -11.79 -26.89
N LEU A 162 -3.48 -11.72 -27.34
CA LEU A 162 -4.31 -10.52 -27.25
C LEU A 162 -5.04 -10.43 -25.91
N CYS A 163 -5.22 -9.22 -25.41
CA CYS A 163 -6.06 -8.96 -24.24
C CYS A 163 -7.53 -9.24 -24.58
N LYS A 164 -8.25 -9.86 -23.65
CA LYS A 164 -9.71 -10.08 -23.76
C LYS A 164 -10.44 -8.81 -23.36
N GLU A 165 -11.61 -8.62 -23.95
CA GLU A 165 -12.47 -7.48 -23.66
C GLU A 165 -13.53 -7.83 -22.63
N GLU A 166 -13.85 -6.87 -21.76
CA GLU A 166 -14.83 -6.97 -20.69
C GLU A 166 -15.93 -5.93 -20.92
N ASP A 167 -17.20 -6.33 -20.99
CA ASP A 167 -18.32 -5.39 -21.07
C ASP A 167 -18.74 -4.95 -19.66
N ILE A 168 -18.65 -3.64 -19.39
CA ILE A 168 -18.96 -3.06 -18.09
C ILE A 168 -20.27 -2.27 -18.16
N ASN A 169 -21.25 -2.71 -17.36
CA ASN A 169 -22.58 -2.12 -17.30
C ASN A 169 -22.84 -1.33 -16.01
N LYS A 170 -21.95 -1.42 -15.01
CA LYS A 170 -22.08 -0.71 -13.73
C LYS A 170 -20.82 0.09 -13.43
N VAL A 171 -21.01 1.26 -12.83
CA VAL A 171 -19.93 2.15 -12.39
C VAL A 171 -18.96 1.46 -11.44
N GLU A 172 -19.47 0.59 -10.57
CA GLU A 172 -18.69 -0.14 -9.56
C GLU A 172 -17.67 -1.11 -10.17
N ASP A 173 -17.88 -1.55 -11.40
CA ASP A 173 -16.98 -2.47 -12.10
C ASP A 173 -15.88 -1.71 -12.88
N CYS A 174 -16.07 -0.39 -13.10
CA CYS A 174 -15.13 0.47 -13.83
C CYS A 174 -13.90 0.81 -12.97
N PRO A 175 -12.66 0.51 -13.40
CA PRO A 175 -11.47 0.80 -12.60
C PRO A 175 -11.40 2.29 -12.27
N LEU A 176 -11.07 2.66 -11.05
CA LEU A 176 -11.12 4.08 -10.68
C LEU A 176 -10.08 4.91 -11.41
N LYS A 177 -10.44 6.16 -11.70
CA LYS A 177 -9.56 7.15 -12.35
C LYS A 177 -8.18 7.20 -11.68
N GLU A 178 -8.19 7.14 -10.36
CA GLU A 178 -7.03 7.12 -9.47
C GLU A 178 -6.04 5.95 -9.71
N ASN A 179 -6.54 4.83 -10.22
CA ASN A 179 -5.80 3.59 -10.37
C ASN A 179 -5.33 3.35 -11.80
N VAL A 180 -5.82 4.13 -12.75
CA VAL A 180 -5.54 3.97 -14.18
C VAL A 180 -4.68 5.10 -14.74
N LEU A 181 -4.59 6.21 -14.02
CA LEU A 181 -3.73 7.34 -14.38
C LEU A 181 -2.33 7.19 -13.81
N PRO A 182 -1.33 7.85 -14.42
CA PRO A 182 -0.04 8.05 -13.80
C PRO A 182 -0.24 8.61 -12.38
N PRO A 183 0.42 8.03 -11.37
CA PRO A 183 0.27 8.44 -9.98
C PRO A 183 0.48 9.94 -9.68
N GLY A 184 1.14 10.68 -10.57
CA GLY A 184 1.33 12.14 -10.45
C GLY A 184 0.13 13.00 -10.88
N GLU A 185 -0.92 12.43 -11.50
CA GLU A 185 -2.10 13.15 -12.01
C GLU A 185 -3.35 13.00 -11.14
N VAL A 186 -3.24 12.29 -10.03
CA VAL A 186 -4.38 12.04 -9.16
C VAL A 186 -4.56 13.22 -8.21
N GLU A 187 -5.62 14.02 -8.42
CA GLU A 187 -6.15 14.93 -7.39
C GLU A 187 -7.00 14.10 -6.41
N TYR A 188 -6.55 14.02 -5.17
CA TYR A 188 -7.24 13.24 -4.13
C TYR A 188 -8.27 14.09 -3.41
N ASN A 189 -9.43 13.49 -3.16
CA ASN A 189 -10.44 14.06 -2.28
C ASN A 189 -10.22 13.57 -0.84
N SER A 190 -9.26 14.18 -0.15
CA SER A 190 -8.96 13.92 1.27
C SER A 190 -10.17 14.09 2.19
N ALA A 191 -11.20 14.86 1.80
CA ALA A 191 -12.44 14.94 2.56
C ALA A 191 -13.21 13.61 2.59
N GLN A 192 -13.13 12.78 1.54
CA GLN A 192 -13.71 11.43 1.56
C GLN A 192 -12.90 10.48 2.46
N TYR A 193 -11.57 10.61 2.45
CA TYR A 193 -10.66 9.83 3.27
C TYR A 193 -10.82 10.12 4.78
N LEU A 194 -10.81 11.40 5.15
CA LEU A 194 -11.07 11.84 6.51
C LEU A 194 -12.49 11.46 6.94
N ASN A 195 -13.51 11.52 6.07
CA ASN A 195 -14.87 11.04 6.42
C ASN A 195 -14.98 9.51 6.62
N ILE A 196 -14.10 8.70 6.02
CA ILE A 196 -14.07 7.23 6.21
C ILE A 196 -13.30 6.85 7.48
N ILE A 197 -12.37 7.71 7.93
CA ILE A 197 -11.50 7.48 9.09
C ILE A 197 -11.96 8.28 10.32
N ASP A 198 -12.79 9.31 10.14
CA ASP A 198 -13.36 10.09 11.22
C ASP A 198 -14.30 9.20 12.04
N SER A 199 -13.84 8.90 13.25
CA SER A 199 -14.50 8.11 14.30
C SER A 199 -15.89 8.60 14.70
N SER A 200 -16.38 9.69 14.10
CA SER A 200 -17.66 10.32 14.37
C SER A 200 -18.84 9.73 13.58
N LYS A 201 -18.62 8.92 12.52
CA LYS A 201 -19.69 8.31 11.72
C LYS A 201 -19.82 6.80 11.92
N THR A 202 -21.06 6.35 12.08
CA THR A 202 -21.48 5.01 12.50
C THR A 202 -21.43 3.93 11.41
N ASP A 203 -20.90 4.22 10.22
CA ASP A 203 -20.98 3.28 9.09
C ASP A 203 -19.86 2.24 9.12
N VAL A 204 -20.22 0.99 8.83
CA VAL A 204 -19.27 -0.14 8.74
C VAL A 204 -18.30 0.10 7.60
N VAL A 205 -16.99 -0.02 7.86
CA VAL A 205 -15.96 0.14 6.83
C VAL A 205 -16.09 -0.98 5.80
N ASP A 206 -16.52 -0.63 4.59
CA ASP A 206 -16.54 -1.55 3.45
C ASP A 206 -15.13 -1.68 2.85
N TYR A 207 -14.39 -2.68 3.32
CA TYR A 207 -13.03 -2.97 2.87
C TYR A 207 -12.95 -3.39 1.40
N ASN A 208 -14.01 -3.91 0.78
CA ASN A 208 -14.01 -4.22 -0.65
C ASN A 208 -14.06 -2.93 -1.46
N LYS A 209 -14.98 -2.02 -1.09
CA LYS A 209 -15.05 -0.68 -1.67
C LYS A 209 -13.74 0.09 -1.45
N LEU A 210 -13.15 0.00 -0.27
CA LEU A 210 -11.87 0.64 0.05
C LEU A 210 -10.71 0.07 -0.79
N THR A 211 -10.66 -1.25 -0.98
CA THR A 211 -9.67 -1.91 -1.84
C THR A 211 -9.74 -1.35 -3.27
N PHE A 212 -10.96 -1.26 -3.80
CA PHE A 212 -11.21 -0.72 -5.12
C PHE A 212 -10.86 0.77 -5.20
N GLN A 213 -11.28 1.55 -4.21
CA GLN A 213 -10.95 2.97 -4.01
C GLN A 213 -9.47 3.26 -4.07
N PHE A 214 -8.68 2.44 -3.39
CA PHE A 214 -7.24 2.65 -3.37
C PHE A 214 -6.53 1.99 -4.56
N GLY A 215 -7.17 1.05 -5.26
CA GLY A 215 -6.50 0.31 -6.35
C GLY A 215 -5.55 -0.75 -5.85
N CYS A 216 -5.83 -1.29 -4.68
CA CYS A 216 -5.12 -2.45 -4.16
C CYS A 216 -5.70 -3.72 -4.80
N SER A 217 -4.89 -4.77 -4.86
CA SER A 217 -5.33 -6.12 -5.26
C SER A 217 -5.68 -6.93 -4.03
N LEU A 218 -6.75 -7.74 -4.07
CA LEU A 218 -7.09 -8.63 -2.96
C LEU A 218 -6.08 -9.77 -2.81
N ILE A 219 -5.79 -10.18 -1.57
CA ILE A 219 -5.04 -11.40 -1.28
C ILE A 219 -5.92 -12.60 -1.66
N THR A 220 -5.57 -13.25 -2.76
CA THR A 220 -6.30 -14.41 -3.29
C THR A 220 -5.79 -15.73 -2.72
N ASN A 221 -6.57 -16.81 -2.86
CA ASN A 221 -6.12 -18.15 -2.51
C ASN A 221 -4.85 -18.57 -3.28
N HIS A 222 -4.65 -18.05 -4.50
CA HIS A 222 -3.42 -18.27 -5.25
C HIS A 222 -2.20 -17.69 -4.52
N ILE A 223 -2.30 -16.45 -4.03
CA ILE A 223 -1.23 -15.81 -3.24
C ILE A 223 -1.02 -16.56 -1.92
N LEU A 224 -2.09 -16.95 -1.22
CA LEU A 224 -1.98 -17.74 0.01
C LEU A 224 -1.25 -19.06 -0.22
N ASN A 225 -1.55 -19.76 -1.33
CA ASN A 225 -0.87 -21.01 -1.69
C ASN A 225 0.61 -20.78 -2.02
N ARG A 226 0.96 -19.67 -2.69
CA ARG A 226 2.36 -19.30 -2.94
C ARG A 226 3.12 -19.04 -1.64
N VAL A 227 2.54 -18.24 -0.74
CA VAL A 227 3.11 -18.00 0.60
C VAL A 227 3.30 -19.35 1.33
N LYS A 228 2.28 -20.22 1.31
CA LYS A 228 2.37 -21.56 1.91
C LYS A 228 3.52 -22.38 1.33
N ALA A 229 3.71 -22.36 0.01
CA ALA A 229 4.78 -23.09 -0.66
C ALA A 229 6.18 -22.55 -0.27
N LEU A 230 6.29 -21.24 -0.04
CA LEU A 230 7.55 -20.58 0.29
C LEU A 230 7.95 -20.73 1.77
N VAL A 231 6.98 -20.61 2.70
CA VAL A 231 7.28 -20.51 4.14
C VAL A 231 6.61 -21.59 4.99
N GLY A 232 5.88 -22.52 4.38
CA GLY A 232 5.18 -23.60 5.06
C GLY A 232 3.85 -23.14 5.68
N ASN A 233 3.88 -22.59 6.89
CA ASN A 233 2.66 -22.25 7.64
C ASN A 233 2.25 -20.79 7.40
N VAL A 234 1.11 -20.59 6.74
CA VAL A 234 0.52 -19.25 6.49
C VAL A 234 -0.08 -18.70 7.77
N HIS A 235 0.20 -17.46 8.16
CA HIS A 235 -0.38 -16.83 9.36
C HIS A 235 -1.92 -16.79 9.38
N PRO A 236 -2.59 -16.94 10.53
CA PRO A 236 -4.06 -16.79 10.64
C PRO A 236 -4.57 -15.47 10.04
N PHE A 237 -3.84 -14.37 10.24
CA PHE A 237 -4.23 -13.06 9.69
C PHE A 237 -4.32 -13.02 8.16
N LEU A 238 -3.58 -13.87 7.44
CA LEU A 238 -3.71 -14.01 6.00
C LEU A 238 -4.86 -14.96 5.64
N ARG A 239 -4.94 -16.13 6.29
CA ARG A 239 -6.01 -17.12 6.05
C ARG A 239 -7.40 -16.55 6.30
N ARG A 240 -7.53 -15.71 7.33
CA ARG A 240 -8.78 -15.07 7.77
C ARG A 240 -9.00 -13.68 7.16
N LYS A 241 -8.18 -13.28 6.16
CA LYS A 241 -8.29 -12.00 5.43
C LYS A 241 -8.33 -10.79 6.36
N MET A 242 -7.48 -10.80 7.38
CA MET A 242 -7.22 -9.62 8.22
C MET A 242 -6.20 -8.73 7.52
N PHE A 243 -5.13 -9.32 6.99
CA PHE A 243 -4.37 -8.74 5.88
C PHE A 243 -5.01 -9.19 4.58
N PHE A 244 -5.69 -8.28 3.89
CA PHE A 244 -6.72 -8.62 2.91
C PHE A 244 -6.43 -8.11 1.49
N CYS A 245 -5.61 -7.07 1.35
CA CYS A 245 -5.21 -6.54 0.04
C CYS A 245 -3.74 -6.11 0.03
N HIS A 246 -3.19 -5.90 -1.16
CA HIS A 246 -1.78 -5.62 -1.39
C HIS A 246 -1.54 -4.76 -2.64
N ARG A 247 -0.31 -4.27 -2.79
CA ARG A 247 0.26 -3.76 -4.05
C ARG A 247 1.58 -4.47 -4.31
N ASP A 248 1.75 -5.05 -5.48
CA ASP A 248 2.98 -5.71 -5.95
C ASP A 248 3.56 -6.79 -5.02
N PHE A 249 2.78 -7.31 -4.06
CA PHE A 249 3.21 -8.42 -3.21
C PHE A 249 3.46 -9.69 -4.03
N ASP A 250 2.66 -9.94 -5.06
CA ASP A 250 2.88 -10.99 -6.06
C ASP A 250 4.23 -10.83 -6.79
N GLN A 251 4.58 -9.61 -7.21
CA GLN A 251 5.88 -9.32 -7.83
C GLN A 251 7.04 -9.51 -6.85
N LEU A 252 6.84 -9.16 -5.57
CA LEU A 252 7.82 -9.42 -4.52
C LEU A 252 8.03 -10.93 -4.31
N LEU A 253 6.95 -11.72 -4.30
CA LEU A 253 7.04 -13.18 -4.24
C LEU A 253 7.75 -13.76 -5.47
N ASP A 254 7.48 -13.25 -6.68
CA ASP A 254 8.19 -13.67 -7.90
C ASP A 254 9.71 -13.40 -7.78
N ASN A 255 10.08 -12.27 -7.17
CA ASN A 255 11.47 -11.91 -6.94
C ASN A 255 12.12 -12.84 -5.90
N TYR A 256 11.41 -13.15 -4.83
CA TYR A 256 11.88 -14.05 -3.77
C TYR A 256 12.05 -15.49 -4.27
N GLU A 257 11.12 -15.99 -5.09
CA GLU A 257 11.19 -17.32 -5.74
C GLU A 257 12.43 -17.46 -6.64
N LYS A 258 12.94 -16.35 -7.20
CA LYS A 258 14.19 -16.32 -7.98
C LYS A 258 15.46 -16.32 -7.12
N GLY A 259 15.33 -16.36 -5.80
CA GLY A 259 16.45 -16.31 -4.85
C GLY A 259 16.90 -14.89 -4.48
N ASN A 260 16.20 -13.84 -4.95
CA ASN A 260 16.52 -12.48 -4.57
C ASN A 260 15.96 -12.16 -3.18
N LYS A 261 16.75 -11.43 -2.38
CA LYS A 261 16.37 -11.04 -1.02
C LYS A 261 15.57 -9.73 -1.05
N PHE A 262 14.71 -9.54 -0.05
CA PHE A 262 13.98 -8.30 0.21
C PHE A 262 14.12 -7.94 1.69
N PHE A 263 13.65 -6.76 2.10
CA PHE A 263 13.52 -6.38 3.50
C PHE A 263 12.11 -5.91 3.82
N ILE A 264 11.77 -5.85 5.10
CA ILE A 264 10.47 -5.38 5.57
C ILE A 264 10.66 -4.03 6.26
N TYR A 265 9.75 -3.10 5.99
CA TYR A 265 9.68 -1.81 6.67
C TYR A 265 8.31 -1.63 7.31
N THR A 266 8.28 -1.27 8.60
CA THR A 266 7.06 -0.81 9.28
C THR A 266 7.41 0.31 10.27
N GLY A 267 6.41 0.94 10.88
CA GLY A 267 6.63 2.12 11.71
C GLY A 267 5.65 2.28 12.86
N ARG A 268 6.04 3.14 13.81
CA ARG A 268 5.21 3.54 14.94
C ARG A 268 5.47 5.01 15.27
N GLY A 269 4.41 5.81 15.28
CA GLY A 269 4.42 7.14 15.90
C GLY A 269 4.20 7.04 17.42
N PRO A 270 5.21 7.34 18.25
CA PRO A 270 5.14 7.14 19.70
C PRO A 270 4.30 8.23 20.38
N SER A 271 3.02 7.95 20.62
CA SER A 271 2.06 8.89 21.24
C SER A 271 1.65 8.57 22.67
N SER A 272 2.03 7.39 23.17
CA SER A 272 1.69 6.89 24.51
C SER A 272 2.82 5.99 25.01
N GLU A 273 2.99 5.89 26.33
CA GLU A 273 4.09 5.13 26.94
C GLU A 273 4.00 3.63 26.63
N ALA A 274 2.79 3.09 26.66
CA ALA A 274 2.51 1.70 26.35
C ALA A 274 1.76 1.56 25.02
N LEU A 275 2.03 0.46 24.33
CA LEU A 275 1.21 0.00 23.20
C LEU A 275 -0.13 -0.58 23.69
N HIS A 276 -1.13 -0.56 22.81
CA HIS A 276 -2.35 -1.34 22.95
C HIS A 276 -2.41 -2.41 21.88
N LEU A 277 -3.34 -3.37 21.99
CA LEU A 277 -3.42 -4.51 21.06
C LEU A 277 -3.47 -4.09 19.58
N GLY A 278 -4.17 -3.00 19.25
CA GLY A 278 -4.18 -2.49 17.88
C GLY A 278 -2.82 -2.10 17.31
N HIS A 279 -1.88 -1.65 18.14
CA HIS A 279 -0.50 -1.42 17.71
C HIS A 279 0.29 -2.72 17.63
N LEU A 280 -0.02 -3.70 18.47
CA LEU A 280 0.71 -4.96 18.56
C LEU A 280 0.46 -5.87 17.35
N ILE A 281 -0.75 -5.87 16.78
CA ILE A 281 -1.16 -6.75 15.68
C ILE A 281 -0.26 -6.61 14.43
N PRO A 282 0.01 -5.39 13.89
CA PRO A 282 0.97 -5.23 12.80
C PRO A 282 2.37 -5.77 13.14
N PHE A 283 2.85 -5.58 14.36
CA PHE A 283 4.17 -6.09 14.78
C PHE A 283 4.20 -7.61 14.92
N ILE A 284 3.15 -8.25 15.44
CA ILE A 284 3.03 -9.71 15.48
C ILE A 284 3.13 -10.27 14.07
N PHE A 285 2.37 -9.70 13.12
CA PHE A 285 2.41 -10.13 11.73
C PHE A 285 3.78 -9.93 11.08
N THR A 286 4.41 -8.78 11.34
CA THR A 286 5.74 -8.44 10.84
C THR A 286 6.81 -9.38 11.41
N CYS A 287 6.73 -9.74 12.69
CA CYS A 287 7.61 -10.72 13.33
C CYS A 287 7.44 -12.11 12.72
N TRP A 288 6.20 -12.52 12.41
CA TRP A 288 5.95 -13.76 11.66
C TRP A 288 6.54 -13.69 10.24
N LEU A 289 6.32 -12.60 9.49
CA LEU A 289 6.89 -12.41 8.16
C LEU A 289 8.42 -12.50 8.19
N GLN A 290 9.06 -11.85 9.15
CA GLN A 290 10.51 -11.89 9.35
C GLN A 290 11.01 -13.32 9.49
N LYS A 291 10.46 -14.07 10.43
CA LYS A 291 10.91 -15.43 10.74
C LYS A 291 10.62 -16.40 9.59
N SER A 292 9.47 -16.21 8.94
CA SER A 292 8.99 -17.09 7.87
C SER A 292 9.78 -16.93 6.57
N PHE A 293 10.05 -15.68 6.16
CA PHE A 293 10.84 -15.39 4.97
C PHE A 293 12.34 -15.29 5.25
N ASN A 294 12.74 -15.28 6.54
CA ASN A 294 14.10 -15.06 7.01
C ASN A 294 14.72 -13.80 6.36
N VAL A 295 14.13 -12.64 6.65
CA VAL A 295 14.52 -11.35 6.03
C VAL A 295 14.73 -10.25 7.07
N PRO A 296 15.55 -9.22 6.77
CA PRO A 296 15.72 -8.05 7.63
C PRO A 296 14.41 -7.27 7.81
N VAL A 297 14.21 -6.76 9.01
CA VAL A 297 13.14 -5.82 9.35
C VAL A 297 13.75 -4.51 9.81
N VAL A 298 13.17 -3.42 9.32
CA VAL A 298 13.47 -2.07 9.75
C VAL A 298 12.20 -1.46 10.36
N ILE A 299 12.31 -0.90 11.55
CA ILE A 299 11.19 -0.32 12.30
C ILE A 299 11.49 1.15 12.61
N MET A 300 10.69 2.04 12.03
CA MET A 300 10.75 3.46 12.30
C MET A 300 9.98 3.83 13.57
N LEU A 301 10.59 4.65 14.42
CA LEU A 301 9.92 5.36 15.50
C LEU A 301 9.86 6.84 15.11
N SER A 302 8.70 7.30 14.64
CA SER A 302 8.49 8.65 14.09
C SER A 302 8.25 9.66 15.21
N ASP A 303 9.27 9.89 16.01
CA ASP A 303 9.26 10.85 17.12
C ASP A 303 9.15 12.31 16.64
N ASP A 304 9.75 12.63 15.50
CA ASP A 304 9.57 13.91 14.83
C ASP A 304 8.14 14.15 14.33
N GLU A 305 7.46 13.13 13.78
CA GLU A 305 6.04 13.21 13.39
C GLU A 305 5.18 13.59 14.57
N LYS A 306 5.28 12.85 15.67
CA LYS A 306 4.45 13.11 16.84
C LYS A 306 4.73 14.49 17.43
N PHE A 307 5.98 14.95 17.38
CA PHE A 307 6.33 16.31 17.76
C PHE A 307 5.68 17.38 16.85
N VAL A 308 5.77 17.25 15.52
CA VAL A 308 5.26 18.29 14.60
C VAL A 308 3.74 18.25 14.40
N PHE A 309 3.08 17.13 14.69
CA PHE A 309 1.62 16.98 14.58
C PHE A 309 0.88 17.28 15.90
N ARG A 310 1.56 17.33 17.04
CA ARG A 310 0.94 17.57 18.36
C ARG A 310 1.65 18.68 19.11
N GLU A 311 1.05 19.86 19.11
CA GLU A 311 1.59 21.06 19.74
C GLU A 311 1.83 20.90 21.24
N GLU A 312 1.10 19.99 21.90
CA GLU A 312 1.23 19.73 23.34
C GLU A 312 2.44 18.84 23.72
N LEU A 313 3.13 18.24 22.74
CA LEU A 313 4.22 17.31 22.99
C LEU A 313 5.59 17.99 22.86
N GLU A 314 6.38 17.89 23.92
CA GLU A 314 7.79 18.28 23.91
C GLU A 314 8.66 17.19 23.25
N LEU A 315 9.65 17.60 22.45
CA LEU A 315 10.48 16.67 21.68
C LEU A 315 11.16 15.60 22.55
N GLU A 316 11.71 16.00 23.70
CA GLU A 316 12.39 15.04 24.59
C GLU A 316 11.41 14.04 25.21
N ASN A 317 10.17 14.45 25.47
CA ASN A 317 9.12 13.54 25.94
C ASN A 317 8.81 12.49 24.86
N VAL A 318 8.64 12.90 23.61
CA VAL A 318 8.37 11.97 22.50
C VAL A 318 9.55 11.02 22.26
N ARG A 319 10.79 11.51 22.38
CA ARG A 319 12.00 10.69 22.30
C ARG A 319 12.05 9.62 23.39
N ASN A 320 11.56 9.90 24.59
CA ASN A 320 11.45 8.92 25.67
C ASN A 320 10.31 7.92 25.42
N LEU A 321 9.14 8.39 24.96
CA LEU A 321 8.04 7.51 24.55
C LEU A 321 8.48 6.53 23.45
N ALA A 322 9.31 6.99 22.51
CA ALA A 322 9.87 6.13 21.47
C ALA A 322 10.70 4.97 22.06
N LEU A 323 11.50 5.22 23.09
CA LEU A 323 12.29 4.17 23.75
C LEU A 323 11.41 3.17 24.51
N GLU A 324 10.36 3.62 25.20
CA GLU A 324 9.42 2.71 25.86
C GLU A 324 8.62 1.87 24.85
N ASN A 325 8.22 2.47 23.72
CA ASN A 325 7.58 1.74 22.61
C ASN A 325 8.56 0.75 21.95
N ALA A 326 9.86 1.08 21.87
CA ALA A 326 10.87 0.14 21.38
C ALA A 326 10.94 -1.12 22.26
N LYS A 327 10.83 -0.98 23.59
CA LYS A 327 10.78 -2.14 24.51
C LYS A 327 9.56 -3.03 24.24
N ASP A 328 8.38 -2.43 24.05
CA ASP A 328 7.17 -3.19 23.68
C ASP A 328 7.37 -3.92 22.33
N ILE A 329 7.94 -3.25 21.34
CA ILE A 329 8.20 -3.84 20.01
C ILE A 329 9.19 -5.01 20.12
N ILE A 330 10.29 -4.85 20.86
CA ILE A 330 11.26 -5.93 21.09
C ILE A 330 10.60 -7.13 21.78
N ALA A 331 9.71 -6.88 22.75
CA ALA A 331 8.97 -7.92 23.48
C ALA A 331 8.02 -8.75 22.60
N VAL A 332 7.73 -8.33 21.36
CA VAL A 332 7.03 -9.17 20.35
C VAL A 332 7.88 -10.38 19.93
N GLY A 333 9.20 -10.31 20.12
CA GLY A 333 10.11 -11.42 19.86
C GLY A 333 10.70 -11.43 18.45
N PHE A 334 10.96 -10.25 17.89
CA PHE A 334 11.76 -10.09 16.67
C PHE A 334 13.16 -10.69 16.81
N ASP A 335 13.77 -11.11 15.70
CA ASP A 335 15.15 -11.58 15.69
C ASP A 335 16.11 -10.40 15.90
N PRO A 336 16.91 -10.38 16.99
CA PRO A 336 17.85 -9.30 17.27
C PRO A 336 19.03 -9.22 16.29
N GLU A 337 19.25 -10.21 15.42
CA GLU A 337 20.29 -10.14 14.37
C GLU A 337 19.77 -9.56 13.05
N LEU A 338 18.45 -9.58 12.84
CA LEU A 338 17.82 -9.15 11.59
C LEU A 338 16.82 -8.01 11.78
N THR A 339 16.83 -7.33 12.94
CA THR A 339 15.89 -6.23 13.22
C THR A 339 16.61 -4.96 13.61
N PHE A 340 16.35 -3.88 12.88
CA PHE A 340 16.86 -2.55 13.19
C PHE A 340 15.70 -1.62 13.54
N ILE A 341 15.74 -1.06 14.75
CA ILE A 341 14.77 -0.08 15.23
C ILE A 341 15.48 1.27 15.31
N PHE A 342 14.87 2.35 14.81
CA PHE A 342 15.49 3.66 14.88
C PHE A 342 14.48 4.75 15.17
N ARG A 343 14.91 5.79 15.89
CA ARG A 343 14.20 7.06 16.01
C ARG A 343 14.57 7.95 14.85
N ASN A 344 13.60 8.63 14.24
CA ASN A 344 13.87 9.50 13.09
C ASN A 344 14.93 10.55 13.45
N THR A 345 14.80 11.19 14.60
CA THR A 345 15.73 12.25 15.03
C THR A 345 17.17 11.78 15.27
N ASP A 346 17.40 10.48 15.53
CA ASP A 346 18.75 9.92 15.72
C ASP A 346 19.36 9.34 14.43
N TYR A 347 18.53 9.01 13.44
CA TYR A 347 18.94 8.35 12.19
C TYR A 347 18.79 9.24 10.95
N ILE A 348 18.36 10.49 11.14
CA ILE A 348 18.05 11.44 10.06
C ILE A 348 19.20 11.65 9.07
N GLN A 349 20.45 11.55 9.52
CA GLN A 349 21.66 11.69 8.70
C GLN A 349 21.71 10.70 7.53
N HIS A 350 21.07 9.52 7.66
CA HIS A 350 20.98 8.52 6.59
C HIS A 350 19.70 8.69 5.76
N LEU A 351 18.57 9.05 6.39
CA LEU A 351 17.29 9.25 5.72
C LEU A 351 17.22 10.50 4.84
N TYR A 352 17.94 11.56 5.23
CA TYR A 352 17.75 12.89 4.68
C TYR A 352 18.07 12.98 3.19
N LYS A 353 19.05 12.22 2.69
CA LYS A 353 19.41 12.20 1.26
C LYS A 353 18.25 11.69 0.40
N THR A 354 17.68 10.54 0.76
CA THR A 354 16.53 9.93 0.08
C THR A 354 15.29 10.83 0.21
N THR A 355 15.06 11.37 1.41
CA THR A 355 13.96 12.31 1.68
C THR A 355 14.05 13.55 0.80
N LEU A 356 15.24 14.13 0.64
CA LEU A 356 15.45 15.31 -0.18
C LEU A 356 15.18 15.03 -1.68
N LYS A 357 15.52 13.83 -2.18
CA LYS A 357 15.17 13.40 -3.54
C LYS A 357 13.65 13.35 -3.74
N LEU A 358 12.92 12.80 -2.76
CA LEU A 358 11.45 12.74 -2.77
C LEU A 358 10.83 14.14 -2.69
N GLN A 359 11.31 14.99 -1.78
CA GLN A 359 10.89 16.38 -1.63
C GLN A 359 11.05 17.17 -2.92
N LYS A 360 12.19 17.05 -3.60
CA LYS A 360 12.44 17.73 -4.89
C LYS A 360 11.44 17.33 -5.99
N LYS A 361 10.86 16.13 -5.91
CA LYS A 361 9.90 15.60 -6.89
C LYS A 361 8.43 15.73 -6.47
N THR A 362 8.17 16.36 -5.33
CA THR A 362 6.82 16.50 -4.77
C THR A 362 6.42 17.96 -4.68
N THR A 363 5.25 18.28 -5.22
CA THR A 363 4.66 19.62 -5.14
C THR A 363 3.72 19.71 -3.93
N PHE A 364 3.51 20.93 -3.43
CA PHE A 364 2.52 21.16 -2.38
C PHE A 364 1.10 20.72 -2.80
N ASN A 365 0.72 20.88 -4.06
CA ASN A 365 -0.59 20.44 -4.55
C ASN A 365 -0.79 18.93 -4.41
N GLN A 366 0.26 18.12 -4.64
CA GLN A 366 0.19 16.68 -4.42
C GLN A 366 0.00 16.33 -2.95
N LEU A 367 0.68 17.05 -2.04
CA LEU A 367 0.55 16.87 -0.59
C LEU A 367 -0.84 17.32 -0.08
N ARG A 368 -1.34 18.45 -0.58
CA ARG A 368 -2.69 18.96 -0.32
C ARG A 368 -3.76 17.97 -0.76
N GLY A 369 -3.63 17.41 -1.96
CA GLY A 369 -4.54 16.37 -2.43
C GLY A 369 -4.47 15.16 -1.50
N SER A 370 -3.28 14.57 -1.35
CA SER A 370 -3.11 13.26 -0.71
C SER A 370 -3.43 13.28 0.80
N PHE A 371 -3.10 14.37 1.51
CA PHE A 371 -3.20 14.45 2.97
C PHE A 371 -4.15 15.55 3.48
N GLY A 372 -4.71 16.37 2.59
CA GLY A 372 -5.61 17.47 2.99
C GLY A 372 -4.90 18.68 3.58
N PHE A 373 -3.58 18.78 3.45
CA PHE A 373 -2.83 19.94 3.95
C PHE A 373 -3.22 21.23 3.23
N ASP A 374 -3.15 22.34 3.96
CA ASP A 374 -3.44 23.68 3.46
C ASP A 374 -2.33 24.68 3.86
N TYR A 375 -2.53 25.95 3.53
CA TYR A 375 -1.54 27.00 3.80
C TYR A 375 -1.36 27.31 5.29
N SER A 376 -2.24 26.80 6.17
CA SER A 376 -2.10 26.91 7.62
C SER A 376 -1.33 25.74 8.24
N THR A 377 -1.16 24.64 7.48
CA THR A 377 -0.41 23.46 7.92
C THR A 377 1.07 23.80 8.09
N ASN A 378 1.69 23.37 9.20
CA ASN A 378 3.10 23.65 9.45
C ASN A 378 4.03 22.87 8.50
N VAL A 379 5.21 23.43 8.22
CA VAL A 379 6.16 22.88 7.24
C VAL A 379 6.71 21.50 7.63
N GLY A 380 6.75 21.18 8.93
CA GLY A 380 7.11 19.86 9.43
C GLY A 380 6.12 18.80 8.98
N MET A 381 4.84 19.01 9.25
CA MET A 381 3.74 18.14 8.80
C MET A 381 3.72 17.95 7.28
N ILE A 382 3.92 19.04 6.52
CA ILE A 382 3.95 19.00 5.05
C ILE A 382 5.09 18.10 4.55
N SER A 383 6.25 18.14 5.21
CA SER A 383 7.44 17.40 4.78
C SER A 383 7.46 15.93 5.21
N TYR A 384 6.79 15.59 6.32
CA TYR A 384 6.88 14.29 6.97
C TYR A 384 6.49 13.09 6.08
N PRO A 385 5.43 13.15 5.23
CA PRO A 385 5.07 11.98 4.42
C PRO A 385 6.19 11.44 3.54
N LEU A 386 7.10 12.32 3.11
CA LEU A 386 8.24 11.96 2.26
C LEU A 386 9.40 11.38 3.09
N LEU A 387 9.51 11.75 4.36
CA LEU A 387 10.46 11.15 5.29
C LEU A 387 10.04 9.71 5.63
N GLU A 388 8.76 9.48 5.88
CA GLU A 388 8.21 8.14 6.09
C GLU A 388 8.42 7.26 4.85
N GLY A 389 8.09 7.78 3.67
CA GLY A 389 8.35 7.11 2.40
C GLY A 389 9.82 6.76 2.17
N ALA A 390 10.75 7.62 2.60
CA ALA A 390 12.18 7.41 2.41
C ALA A 390 12.68 6.12 3.06
N ALA A 391 12.11 5.71 4.20
CA ALA A 391 12.49 4.48 4.89
C ALA A 391 12.05 3.19 4.18
N SER A 392 11.26 3.29 3.10
CA SER A 392 10.94 2.14 2.26
C SER A 392 11.98 1.82 1.18
N PHE A 393 13.05 2.61 1.09
CA PHE A 393 14.13 2.40 0.12
C PHE A 393 15.42 1.94 0.79
N SER A 394 16.08 0.92 0.22
CA SER A 394 17.33 0.37 0.76
C SER A 394 18.49 1.38 0.77
N GLU A 395 18.49 2.39 -0.12
CA GLU A 395 19.47 3.50 -0.12
C GLU A 395 19.51 4.24 1.23
N SER A 396 18.41 4.25 1.97
CA SER A 396 18.31 4.87 3.29
C SER A 396 19.06 4.11 4.39
N PHE A 397 19.54 2.88 4.12
CA PHE A 397 20.20 2.01 5.09
C PHE A 397 21.50 1.42 4.53
N PRO A 398 22.49 2.26 4.17
CA PRO A 398 23.72 1.81 3.52
C PRO A 398 24.49 0.78 4.36
N ASN A 399 24.47 0.92 5.69
CA ASN A 399 25.18 0.02 6.61
C ASN A 399 24.52 -1.35 6.74
N LEU A 400 23.18 -1.43 6.61
CA LEU A 400 22.44 -2.70 6.67
C LEU A 400 22.57 -3.45 5.35
N PHE A 401 22.63 -2.73 4.23
CA PHE A 401 22.49 -3.31 2.91
C PHE A 401 23.77 -3.25 2.06
N ASN A 402 24.93 -2.95 2.67
CA ASN A 402 26.22 -2.84 1.98
C ASN A 402 26.16 -1.89 0.76
N ASN A 403 25.46 -0.76 0.89
CA ASN A 403 25.17 0.21 -0.18
C ASN A 403 24.41 -0.36 -1.41
N LYS A 404 23.72 -1.49 -1.28
CA LYS A 404 22.78 -1.96 -2.32
C LYS A 404 21.52 -1.07 -2.29
N GLU A 405 21.15 -0.55 -3.44
CA GLU A 405 20.02 0.40 -3.61
C GLU A 405 18.81 -0.23 -4.33
N ASP A 406 18.93 -1.48 -4.76
CA ASP A 406 17.97 -2.19 -5.61
C ASP A 406 17.17 -3.29 -4.88
N ILE A 407 17.26 -3.33 -3.55
CA ILE A 407 16.54 -4.30 -2.72
C ILE A 407 15.06 -3.88 -2.59
N MET A 408 14.15 -4.80 -2.91
CA MET A 408 12.71 -4.60 -2.73
C MET A 408 12.33 -4.50 -1.24
N CYS A 409 11.30 -3.71 -0.96
CA CYS A 409 10.76 -3.52 0.38
C CYS A 409 9.31 -4.03 0.44
N LEU A 410 8.95 -4.74 1.51
CA LEU A 410 7.57 -5.03 1.88
C LEU A 410 7.14 -4.14 3.04
N VAL A 411 6.00 -3.45 2.92
CA VAL A 411 5.44 -2.59 3.97
C VAL A 411 4.12 -3.17 4.49
N PRO A 412 4.13 -3.91 5.62
CA PRO A 412 2.91 -4.29 6.33
C PRO A 412 2.38 -3.12 7.15
N GLN A 413 1.14 -2.73 6.89
CA GLN A 413 0.53 -1.54 7.50
C GLN A 413 -1.00 -1.64 7.57
N GLY A 414 -1.61 -0.76 8.37
CA GLY A 414 -3.04 -0.51 8.28
C GLY A 414 -3.41 0.14 6.94
N ILE A 415 -4.62 -0.10 6.46
CA ILE A 415 -5.08 0.48 5.19
C ILE A 415 -5.14 2.03 5.22
N ASP A 416 -5.16 2.66 6.40
CA ASP A 416 -5.05 4.11 6.61
C ASP A 416 -3.61 4.67 6.45
N GLN A 417 -2.63 3.83 6.15
CA GLN A 417 -1.29 4.30 5.83
C GLN A 417 -1.01 4.24 4.31
N ASP A 418 -1.94 3.70 3.51
CA ASP A 418 -1.77 3.61 2.05
C ASP A 418 -1.46 4.96 1.38
N PRO A 419 -2.04 6.13 1.76
CA PRO A 419 -1.70 7.40 1.13
C PRO A 419 -0.21 7.75 1.15
N PHE A 420 0.50 7.45 2.24
CA PHE A 420 1.94 7.67 2.38
C PHE A 420 2.72 6.88 1.33
N PHE A 421 2.43 5.59 1.22
CA PHE A 421 3.17 4.73 0.31
C PHE A 421 2.65 4.76 -1.12
N ARG A 422 1.41 5.17 -1.36
CA ARG A 422 0.91 5.45 -2.70
C ARG A 422 1.61 6.65 -3.30
N LEU A 423 1.79 7.73 -2.53
CA LEU A 423 2.64 8.86 -2.93
C LEU A 423 4.09 8.39 -3.13
N THR A 424 4.64 7.61 -2.20
CA THR A 424 6.03 7.12 -2.32
C THR A 424 6.24 6.27 -3.59
N ARG A 425 5.32 5.36 -3.89
CA ARG A 425 5.31 4.53 -5.11
C ARG A 425 5.18 5.36 -6.38
N SER A 426 4.47 6.50 -6.34
CA SER A 426 4.37 7.45 -7.46
C SER A 426 5.71 8.09 -7.81
N LEU A 427 6.56 8.30 -6.80
CA LEU A 427 7.82 9.00 -6.91
C LEU A 427 8.99 8.06 -7.22
N ALA A 428 8.92 6.79 -6.77
CA ALA A 428 10.00 5.82 -6.90
C ALA A 428 10.53 5.68 -8.35
N PRO A 429 9.70 5.50 -9.40
CA PRO A 429 10.19 5.38 -10.78
C PRO A 429 10.90 6.65 -11.27
N LYS A 430 10.45 7.83 -10.85
CA LYS A 430 11.06 9.13 -11.22
C LYS A 430 12.46 9.32 -10.63
N LEU A 431 12.80 8.53 -9.62
CA LEU A 431 14.07 8.54 -8.91
C LEU A 431 14.94 7.30 -9.22
N GLY A 432 14.47 6.38 -10.08
CA GLY A 432 15.14 5.12 -10.34
C GLY A 432 15.10 4.13 -9.17
N LEU A 433 14.20 4.33 -8.20
CA LEU A 433 14.04 3.50 -7.02
C LEU A 433 13.01 2.41 -7.26
N LYS A 434 13.15 1.27 -6.57
CA LYS A 434 12.16 0.18 -6.61
C LYS A 434 10.91 0.58 -5.83
N LYS A 435 9.72 0.43 -6.45
CA LYS A 435 8.45 0.63 -5.75
C LYS A 435 8.38 -0.31 -4.54
N PRO A 436 8.03 0.18 -3.34
CA PRO A 436 7.75 -0.71 -2.21
C PRO A 436 6.47 -1.51 -2.46
N ALA A 437 6.50 -2.81 -2.18
CA ALA A 437 5.31 -3.65 -2.12
C ALA A 437 4.58 -3.40 -0.81
N LEU A 438 3.25 -3.38 -0.83
CA LEU A 438 2.42 -3.07 0.34
C LEU A 438 1.52 -4.25 0.67
N ILE A 439 1.25 -4.48 1.96
CA ILE A 439 0.20 -5.41 2.40
C ILE A 439 -0.60 -4.78 3.54
N HIS A 440 -1.92 -4.76 3.39
CA HIS A 440 -2.79 -3.95 4.23
C HIS A 440 -3.65 -4.78 5.16
N SER A 441 -3.69 -4.38 6.43
CA SER A 441 -4.61 -4.91 7.43
C SER A 441 -5.92 -4.13 7.53
N LYS A 442 -6.96 -4.85 7.93
CA LYS A 442 -8.17 -4.26 8.54
C LYS A 442 -7.83 -3.71 9.92
N PHE A 443 -8.65 -2.77 10.39
CA PHE A 443 -8.55 -2.29 11.76
C PHE A 443 -9.00 -3.35 12.75
N ILE A 444 -8.26 -3.48 13.85
CA ILE A 444 -8.85 -4.10 15.05
C ILE A 444 -9.80 -3.07 15.67
N PRO A 445 -11.03 -3.46 16.04
CA PRO A 445 -12.00 -2.50 16.54
C PRO A 445 -11.70 -2.05 17.97
N SER A 446 -12.17 -0.85 18.31
CA SER A 446 -12.31 -0.38 19.68
C SER A 446 -13.22 -1.33 20.46
N LEU A 447 -12.99 -1.44 21.77
CA LEU A 447 -13.94 -2.12 22.66
C LEU A 447 -15.35 -1.53 22.52
N LEU A 448 -15.47 -0.22 22.28
CA LEU A 448 -16.75 0.47 22.20
C LEU A 448 -17.58 0.14 20.95
N GLY A 449 -16.98 -0.49 19.92
CA GLY A 449 -17.71 -0.90 18.73
C GLY A 449 -16.83 -1.15 17.51
N VAL A 450 -17.36 -1.93 16.56
CA VAL A 450 -16.64 -2.39 15.36
C VAL A 450 -16.24 -1.28 14.37
N ASN A 451 -16.93 -0.14 14.43
CA ASN A 451 -16.70 1.00 13.52
C ASN A 451 -15.78 2.06 14.13
N GLN A 452 -15.27 1.84 15.35
CA GLN A 452 -14.37 2.76 16.03
C GLN A 452 -12.97 2.16 16.11
N LYS A 453 -11.94 2.99 15.97
CA LYS A 453 -10.55 2.58 16.23
C LYS A 453 -10.24 2.68 17.73
N MET A 454 -9.34 1.82 18.22
CA MET A 454 -8.77 1.99 19.55
C MET A 454 -8.05 3.34 19.64
N SER A 455 -8.22 4.05 20.76
CA SER A 455 -7.50 5.28 21.04
C SER A 455 -6.95 5.28 22.45
N SER A 456 -5.68 5.65 22.61
CA SER A 456 -5.09 5.83 23.93
C SER A 456 -5.72 6.98 24.72
N SER A 457 -6.46 7.89 24.08
CA SER A 457 -7.11 9.03 24.72
C SER A 457 -8.56 8.77 25.16
N ILE A 458 -9.17 7.64 24.79
CA ILE A 458 -10.57 7.33 25.11
C ILE A 458 -10.61 6.20 26.13
N GLU A 459 -11.14 6.50 27.33
CA GLU A 459 -11.26 5.53 28.41
C GLU A 459 -12.11 4.32 27.97
N GLY A 460 -11.64 3.12 28.28
CA GLY A 460 -12.36 1.89 27.98
C GLY A 460 -12.39 1.49 26.50
N SER A 461 -11.75 2.25 25.60
CA SER A 461 -11.69 1.91 24.16
C SER A 461 -10.64 0.85 23.80
N ALA A 462 -9.60 0.71 24.62
CA ALA A 462 -8.42 -0.09 24.30
C ALA A 462 -7.96 -0.97 25.48
N ILE A 463 -7.40 -2.13 25.13
CA ILE A 463 -6.61 -2.97 26.04
C ILE A 463 -5.12 -2.66 25.81
N PHE A 464 -4.45 -2.19 26.85
CA PHE A 464 -3.02 -1.90 26.83
C PHE A 464 -2.21 -3.15 27.17
N VAL A 465 -0.99 -3.23 26.65
CA VAL A 465 -0.06 -4.33 26.99
C VAL A 465 0.45 -4.27 28.44
N THR A 466 0.14 -3.19 29.15
CA THR A 466 0.42 -2.99 30.57
C THR A 466 -0.78 -3.24 31.48
N ASP A 467 -1.97 -3.54 30.93
CA ASP A 467 -3.14 -3.86 31.76
C ASP A 467 -2.94 -5.20 32.49
N ASP A 468 -3.31 -5.26 33.76
CA ASP A 468 -3.37 -6.51 34.53
C ASP A 468 -4.62 -7.34 34.17
N ALA A 469 -4.63 -8.61 34.60
CA ALA A 469 -5.72 -9.55 34.32
C ALA A 469 -7.10 -9.04 34.78
N GLU A 470 -7.19 -8.40 35.95
CA GLU A 470 -8.44 -7.86 36.48
C GLU A 470 -8.94 -6.69 35.64
N THR A 471 -8.05 -5.82 35.18
CA THR A 471 -8.33 -4.67 34.34
C THR A 471 -8.75 -5.12 32.94
N ILE A 472 -8.08 -6.10 32.35
CA ILE A 472 -8.48 -6.71 31.07
C ILE A 472 -9.90 -7.26 31.17
N LYS A 473 -10.17 -8.08 32.20
CA LYS A 473 -11.50 -8.65 32.45
C LYS A 473 -12.56 -7.57 32.63
N ARG A 474 -12.28 -6.56 33.47
CA ARG A 474 -13.19 -5.43 33.71
C ARG A 474 -13.50 -4.68 32.42
N LYS A 475 -12.48 -4.36 31.60
CA LYS A 475 -12.65 -3.62 30.35
C LYS A 475 -13.46 -4.41 29.33
N ILE A 476 -13.19 -5.71 29.15
CA ILE A 476 -13.97 -6.57 28.24
C ILE A 476 -15.43 -6.66 28.70
N HIS A 477 -15.67 -6.94 29.97
CA HIS A 477 -17.04 -7.08 30.49
C HIS A 477 -17.83 -5.78 30.42
N LYS A 478 -17.21 -4.66 30.80
CA LYS A 478 -17.87 -3.35 30.90
C LYS A 478 -18.01 -2.62 29.55
N TYR A 479 -16.98 -2.65 28.72
CA TYR A 479 -16.88 -1.77 27.55
C TYR A 479 -16.99 -2.50 26.21
N ALA A 480 -16.65 -3.79 26.11
CA ALA A 480 -16.73 -4.51 24.84
C ALA A 480 -18.19 -4.61 24.37
N PHE A 481 -18.49 -3.95 23.26
CA PHE A 481 -19.81 -3.98 22.64
C PHE A 481 -20.16 -5.43 22.23
N SER A 482 -21.38 -5.85 22.56
CA SER A 482 -21.87 -7.18 22.22
C SER A 482 -22.90 -7.11 21.10
N GLY A 483 -22.82 -8.08 20.19
CA GLY A 483 -23.88 -8.36 19.22
C GLY A 483 -24.93 -9.35 19.75
N GLY A 484 -24.85 -9.76 21.02
CA GLY A 484 -25.85 -10.60 21.68
C GLY A 484 -27.20 -9.91 21.84
N ARG A 485 -28.18 -10.65 22.36
CA ARG A 485 -29.53 -10.13 22.63
C ARG A 485 -29.67 -9.63 24.06
N ASP A 486 -30.67 -8.79 24.30
CA ASP A 486 -30.93 -8.18 25.61
C ASP A 486 -31.25 -9.24 26.68
N THR A 487 -31.91 -10.33 26.29
CA THR A 487 -32.22 -11.44 27.19
C THR A 487 -31.55 -12.75 26.78
N ALA A 488 -31.18 -13.57 27.77
CA ALA A 488 -30.59 -14.89 27.52
C ALA A 488 -31.51 -15.80 26.70
N LYS A 489 -32.83 -15.68 26.89
CA LYS A 489 -33.84 -16.44 26.14
C LYS A 489 -33.79 -16.08 24.65
N GLU A 490 -33.85 -14.79 24.32
CA GLU A 490 -33.76 -14.33 22.92
C GLU A 490 -32.42 -14.68 22.30
N HIS A 491 -31.33 -14.62 23.07
CA HIS A 491 -30.00 -15.03 22.59
C HIS A 491 -29.95 -16.51 22.23
N MET A 492 -30.52 -17.38 23.06
CA MET A 492 -30.59 -18.82 22.79
C MET A 492 -31.48 -19.14 21.58
N GLU A 493 -32.53 -18.34 21.33
CA GLU A 493 -33.47 -18.56 20.22
C GLU A 493 -32.98 -17.99 18.88
N LEU A 494 -32.37 -16.80 18.89
CA LEU A 494 -32.06 -16.03 17.67
C LEU A 494 -30.56 -15.89 17.38
N GLY A 495 -29.71 -16.20 18.36
CA GLY A 495 -28.27 -15.96 18.29
C GLY A 495 -27.87 -14.47 18.23
N PRO A 496 -26.56 -14.19 18.31
CA PRO A 496 -25.98 -12.87 18.21
C PRO A 496 -25.78 -12.42 16.75
N ASN A 497 -25.56 -11.12 16.55
CA ASN A 497 -24.96 -10.58 15.34
C ASN A 497 -23.42 -10.55 15.47
N LEU A 498 -22.74 -11.47 14.80
CA LEU A 498 -21.28 -11.60 14.83
C LEU A 498 -20.54 -10.41 14.21
N ASP A 499 -21.16 -9.73 13.24
CA ASP A 499 -20.52 -8.64 12.49
C ASP A 499 -20.27 -7.41 13.38
N VAL A 500 -21.03 -7.28 14.46
CA VAL A 500 -20.93 -6.16 15.40
C VAL A 500 -20.35 -6.54 16.76
N ASP A 501 -20.19 -7.84 17.08
CA ASP A 501 -19.70 -8.29 18.38
C ASP A 501 -18.18 -8.15 18.49
N VAL A 502 -17.71 -7.21 19.31
CA VAL A 502 -16.27 -6.89 19.42
C VAL A 502 -15.48 -8.05 20.03
N SER A 503 -16.08 -8.81 20.96
CA SER A 503 -15.37 -9.91 21.61
C SER A 503 -15.12 -11.05 20.62
N TYR A 504 -16.11 -11.35 19.78
CA TYR A 504 -15.95 -12.28 18.66
C TYR A 504 -14.90 -11.80 17.65
N GLN A 505 -14.92 -10.50 17.29
CA GLN A 505 -13.90 -9.95 16.39
C GLN A 505 -12.48 -10.12 16.96
N TYR A 506 -12.27 -9.92 18.27
CA TYR A 506 -10.95 -10.11 18.88
C TYR A 506 -10.53 -11.59 18.87
N LEU A 507 -11.45 -12.52 19.14
CA LEU A 507 -11.17 -13.96 19.05
C LEU A 507 -10.73 -14.35 17.62
N ASN A 508 -11.33 -13.74 16.59
CA ASN A 508 -10.95 -13.94 15.20
C ASN A 508 -9.49 -13.49 14.92
N PHE A 509 -8.95 -12.52 15.68
CA PHE A 509 -7.52 -12.17 15.65
C PHE A 509 -6.68 -13.15 16.49
N LEU A 510 -7.09 -13.44 17.72
CA LEU A 510 -6.17 -13.99 18.74
C LEU A 510 -6.17 -15.53 18.85
N VAL A 511 -7.21 -16.23 18.38
CA VAL A 511 -7.25 -17.70 18.40
C VAL A 511 -6.37 -18.25 17.28
N GLU A 512 -5.39 -19.10 17.57
CA GLU A 512 -4.47 -19.62 16.54
C GLU A 512 -5.11 -20.71 15.65
N SER A 513 -5.91 -21.61 16.24
CA SER A 513 -6.57 -22.73 15.53
C SER A 513 -7.85 -22.26 14.82
N ASP A 514 -7.97 -22.62 13.54
CA ASP A 514 -9.19 -22.35 12.78
C ASP A 514 -10.34 -23.28 13.23
N GLU A 515 -10.03 -24.50 13.68
CA GLU A 515 -11.01 -25.44 14.23
C GLU A 515 -11.62 -24.94 15.55
N GLU A 516 -10.79 -24.44 16.47
CA GLU A 516 -11.27 -23.87 17.73
C GLU A 516 -12.15 -22.63 17.47
N LEU A 517 -11.71 -21.75 16.57
CA LEU A 517 -12.50 -20.56 16.22
C LEU A 517 -13.84 -20.94 15.59
N GLU A 518 -13.87 -21.95 14.71
CA GLU A 518 -15.11 -22.44 14.10
C GLU A 518 -16.05 -23.04 15.16
N GLU A 519 -15.52 -23.79 16.13
CA GLU A 519 -16.32 -24.32 17.24
C GLU A 519 -16.96 -23.19 18.07
N ILE A 520 -16.17 -22.17 18.42
CA ILE A 520 -16.67 -20.97 19.12
C ILE A 520 -17.75 -20.28 18.27
N THR A 521 -17.49 -20.14 16.97
CA THR A 521 -18.40 -19.49 16.02
C THR A 521 -19.75 -20.20 15.97
N GLN A 522 -19.77 -21.52 15.81
CA GLN A 522 -21.00 -22.30 15.74
C GLN A 522 -21.79 -22.27 17.06
N LYS A 523 -21.09 -22.41 18.20
CA LYS A 523 -21.73 -22.34 19.52
C LYS A 523 -22.31 -20.96 19.82
N TYR A 524 -21.59 -19.89 19.50
CA TYR A 524 -22.06 -18.53 19.75
C TYR A 524 -23.19 -18.16 18.78
N LYS A 525 -23.03 -18.43 17.48
CA LYS A 525 -24.04 -18.15 16.44
C LYS A 525 -25.36 -18.87 16.66
N SER A 526 -25.34 -20.10 17.17
CA SER A 526 -26.55 -20.87 17.47
C SER A 526 -27.24 -20.46 18.78
N GLY A 527 -26.65 -19.55 19.56
CA GLY A 527 -27.17 -19.16 20.87
C GLY A 527 -26.83 -20.13 22.00
N GLN A 528 -26.12 -21.23 21.71
CA GLN A 528 -25.67 -22.21 22.72
C GLN A 528 -24.67 -21.60 23.71
N MET A 529 -23.79 -20.71 23.22
CA MET A 529 -22.87 -19.93 24.05
C MET A 529 -23.44 -18.53 24.28
N LEU A 530 -23.47 -18.08 25.54
CA LEU A 530 -23.91 -16.75 25.92
C LEU A 530 -22.79 -15.70 25.78
N THR A 531 -23.15 -14.42 25.64
CA THR A 531 -22.18 -13.30 25.55
C THR A 531 -21.16 -13.31 26.68
N ASN A 532 -21.58 -13.58 27.92
CA ASN A 532 -20.65 -13.60 29.07
C ASN A 532 -19.63 -14.73 28.96
N GLU A 533 -20.02 -15.88 28.41
CA GLU A 533 -19.11 -17.01 28.18
C GLU A 533 -18.11 -16.70 27.07
N LEU A 534 -18.55 -16.05 25.99
CA LEU A 534 -17.66 -15.57 24.92
C LEU A 534 -16.65 -14.54 25.46
N LYS A 535 -17.11 -13.57 26.26
CA LYS A 535 -16.25 -12.57 26.90
C LYS A 535 -15.23 -13.22 27.84
N ASN A 536 -15.62 -14.24 28.61
CA ASN A 536 -14.70 -15.00 29.44
C ASN A 536 -13.67 -15.75 28.59
N LYS A 537 -14.08 -16.39 27.49
CA LYS A 537 -13.15 -17.06 26.56
C LYS A 537 -12.12 -16.07 25.99
N LEU A 538 -12.53 -14.86 25.65
CA LEU A 538 -11.60 -13.81 25.21
C LEU A 538 -10.62 -13.41 26.33
N VAL A 539 -11.09 -13.24 27.57
CA VAL A 539 -10.22 -12.97 28.72
C VAL A 539 -9.20 -14.09 28.91
N ASP A 540 -9.63 -15.35 28.84
CA ASP A 540 -8.77 -16.53 29.04
C ASP A 540 -7.66 -16.63 27.98
N ILE A 541 -7.89 -16.13 26.76
CA ILE A 541 -6.89 -16.08 25.69
C ILE A 541 -5.99 -14.84 25.84
N LEU A 542 -6.60 -13.68 26.14
CA LEU A 542 -5.90 -12.41 26.09
C LEU A 542 -4.96 -12.19 27.28
N VAL A 543 -5.35 -12.64 28.48
CA VAL A 543 -4.52 -12.49 29.69
C VAL A 543 -3.17 -13.17 29.53
N PRO A 544 -3.07 -14.46 29.13
CA PRO A 544 -1.77 -15.10 28.91
C PRO A 544 -0.91 -14.41 27.84
N ILE A 545 -1.51 -13.85 26.79
CA ILE A 545 -0.79 -13.10 25.75
C ILE A 545 -0.15 -11.85 26.36
N VAL A 546 -0.92 -11.07 27.13
CA VAL A 546 -0.43 -9.84 27.76
C VAL A 546 0.60 -10.14 28.86
N GLU A 547 0.36 -11.13 29.71
CA GLU A 547 1.31 -11.54 30.75
C GLU A 547 2.64 -12.04 30.15
N ASN A 548 2.58 -12.83 29.08
CA ASN A 548 3.80 -13.26 28.39
C ASN A 548 4.54 -12.07 27.76
N HIS A 549 3.80 -11.11 27.16
CA HIS A 549 4.41 -9.89 26.64
C HIS A 549 5.08 -9.07 27.76
N GLN A 550 4.43 -8.89 28.90
CA GLN A 550 4.99 -8.19 30.06
C GLN A 550 6.27 -8.88 30.58
N ARG A 551 6.26 -10.22 30.64
CA ARG A 551 7.44 -11.02 31.01
C ARG A 551 8.59 -10.86 30.02
N LEU A 552 8.32 -10.81 28.72
CA LEU A 552 9.36 -10.58 27.71
C LEU A 552 9.87 -9.14 27.77
N ARG A 553 8.97 -8.16 27.93
CA ARG A 553 9.32 -6.74 28.08
C ARG A 553 10.21 -6.49 29.30
N SER A 554 9.95 -7.15 30.42
CA SER A 554 10.79 -7.01 31.62
C SER A 554 12.22 -7.54 31.44
N GLN A 555 12.49 -8.29 30.38
CA GLN A 555 13.82 -8.79 30.02
C GLN A 555 14.55 -7.86 29.04
N VAL A 556 13.88 -6.82 28.52
CA VAL A 556 14.49 -5.86 27.60
C VAL A 556 15.27 -4.82 28.40
N ASP A 557 16.58 -5.02 28.46
CA ASP A 557 17.52 -4.08 29.07
C ASP A 557 18.11 -3.08 28.06
N ASP A 558 18.93 -2.16 28.56
CA ASP A 558 19.59 -1.14 27.75
C ASP A 558 20.57 -1.75 26.72
N GLU A 559 21.17 -2.90 27.01
CA GLU A 559 22.07 -3.58 26.08
C GLU A 559 21.29 -4.13 24.90
N MET A 560 20.16 -4.78 25.15
CA MET A 560 19.24 -5.25 24.13
C MET A 560 18.70 -4.10 23.30
N LEU A 561 18.26 -3.00 23.92
CA LEU A 561 17.84 -1.80 23.19
C LEU A 561 18.96 -1.27 22.28
N ARG A 562 20.17 -1.08 22.80
CA ARG A 562 21.32 -0.64 21.99
C ARG A 562 21.60 -1.58 20.85
N LYS A 563 21.48 -2.89 21.07
CA LYS A 563 21.65 -3.90 20.01
C LYS A 563 20.62 -3.71 18.90
N PHE A 564 19.33 -3.63 19.22
CA PHE A 564 18.28 -3.42 18.20
C PHE A 564 18.41 -2.07 17.48
N MET A 565 18.99 -1.06 18.14
CA MET A 565 19.20 0.29 17.59
C MET A 565 20.58 0.51 16.96
N ASP A 566 21.44 -0.51 16.87
CA ASP A 566 22.75 -0.41 16.21
C ASP A 566 22.63 -0.76 14.72
N PRO A 567 22.88 0.20 13.79
CA PRO A 567 22.87 -0.06 12.35
C PRO A 567 24.15 -0.72 11.84
N ASN A 568 25.19 -0.90 12.67
CA ASN A 568 26.52 -1.36 12.25
C ASN A 568 26.79 -2.85 12.53
N ARG A 569 25.77 -3.59 12.99
CA ARG A 569 25.88 -5.02 13.29
C ARG A 569 26.35 -5.83 12.09
N GLU A 570 27.24 -6.80 12.35
CA GLU A 570 27.84 -7.65 11.32
C GLU A 570 26.81 -8.57 10.66
N SER A 571 25.77 -8.98 11.39
CA SER A 571 24.69 -9.86 10.92
C SER A 571 24.00 -9.34 9.66
N PHE A 572 23.70 -8.04 9.58
CA PHE A 572 23.14 -7.44 8.36
C PHE A 572 24.10 -7.53 7.18
N ARG A 573 25.40 -7.26 7.41
CA ARG A 573 26.41 -7.31 6.36
C ARG A 573 26.60 -8.72 5.83
N GLN A 574 26.53 -9.73 6.70
CA GLN A 574 26.60 -11.14 6.33
C GLN A 574 25.34 -11.59 5.58
N PHE A 575 24.16 -11.08 5.94
CA PHE A 575 22.91 -11.47 5.31
C PHE A 575 22.87 -11.15 3.80
N PHE A 576 23.50 -10.07 3.33
CA PHE A 576 23.51 -9.71 1.89
C PHE A 576 24.81 -10.03 1.15
N LYS A 577 25.75 -10.73 1.80
CA LYS A 577 26.80 -11.50 1.09
C LYS A 577 26.18 -12.75 0.48
#